data_AF-A0A7U7TUY4-F1
#
_entry.id   AF-A0A7U7TUY4-F1
#
_cell.length_a   1.000
_cell.length_b   1.000
_cell.length_c   1.000
_cell.angle_alpha   90.00
_cell.angle_beta   90.00
_cell.angle_gamma   90.00
#
_symmetry.space_group_name_H-M   'P 1'
#
loop_
_entity.id
_entity.type
_entity.pdbx_description
1 polymer ?
#
loop_
_entity_poly.entity_id
_entity_poly.type
_entity_poly.pdbx_seq_one_letter_code
_entity_poly.pdbx_strand_id
1 'polypeptide(L)'
;MSTGLLWKEWRQNAWVFLFILFAFIGSEATTATNTVSMFNENYKYYQSEEFQKTNNTDQKMTGNEIKNDLSLTPYDFEGNLVLFFYVFLFLGLKLTVFEKNKQMDYFTFGLPYSKKQIFWHKMLIPLLLIFIIVPLIIFCRFWYIYQQVPELYLPSVDDSFIYICSFSLLFLFSFTLAVAVGNLVGEIITAGIIAIGSVVSFLYMFPGAITNLIVGFKAYFAGKTLSDMDGGAVMLFNALPTPILRGTTVLWEFVVLIMLSIVMLIISWYAMKTASLENNGRFLMNNKFRLPILIIGSLYVTICLSGHYASFDYEKIITTGQVVFLTIKMILILAVSATIFWILMYKWKTLRKH
;
A
#
# COMPACT_ATOMS: atom_id res chain seq x y z
N MET A 1 25.78 3.66 25.67
CA MET A 1 26.05 2.38 24.97
C MET A 1 24.74 1.74 24.51
N SER A 2 24.37 1.99 23.25
CA SER A 2 23.13 1.52 22.59
C SER A 2 23.36 0.32 21.65
N THR A 3 24.61 -0.10 21.46
CA THR A 3 25.01 -1.17 20.53
C THR A 3 24.46 -2.55 20.91
N GLY A 4 24.31 -2.85 22.20
CA GLY A 4 23.78 -4.13 22.67
C GLY A 4 22.33 -4.38 22.24
N LEU A 5 21.49 -3.34 22.26
CA LEU A 5 20.11 -3.44 21.81
C LEU A 5 20.02 -3.62 20.29
N LEU A 6 20.80 -2.87 19.52
CA LEU A 6 20.91 -3.05 18.06
C LEU A 6 21.39 -4.46 17.71
N TRP A 7 22.40 -4.97 18.40
CA TRP A 7 22.92 -6.32 18.18
C TRP A 7 21.88 -7.40 18.48
N LYS A 8 21.10 -7.22 19.55
CA LYS A 8 19.99 -8.11 19.89
C LYS A 8 18.92 -8.11 18.79
N GLU A 9 18.49 -6.94 18.33
CA GLU A 9 17.51 -6.82 17.25
C GLU A 9 18.05 -7.40 15.93
N TRP A 10 19.32 -7.18 15.60
CA TRP A 10 19.98 -7.79 14.45
C TRP A 10 19.98 -9.32 14.56
N ARG A 11 20.53 -9.88 15.65
CA ARG A 11 20.66 -11.34 15.82
C ARG A 11 19.32 -12.08 15.73
N GLN A 12 18.26 -11.47 16.24
CA GLN A 12 16.92 -12.05 16.25
C GLN A 12 16.24 -12.02 14.86
N ASN A 13 16.61 -11.05 14.02
CA ASN A 13 15.88 -10.70 12.81
C ASN A 13 16.71 -10.83 11.52
N ALA A 14 18.02 -11.06 11.65
CA ALA A 14 18.98 -11.10 10.54
C ALA A 14 18.56 -12.01 9.40
N TRP A 15 18.11 -13.23 9.71
CA TRP A 15 17.66 -14.18 8.68
C TRP A 15 16.46 -13.68 7.88
N VAL A 16 15.53 -12.96 8.52
CA VAL A 16 14.38 -12.35 7.82
C VAL A 16 14.87 -11.23 6.91
N PHE A 17 15.77 -10.38 7.40
CA PHE A 17 16.32 -9.28 6.58
C PHE A 17 17.14 -9.80 5.38
N LEU A 18 17.99 -10.80 5.60
CA LEU A 18 18.77 -11.44 4.53
C LEU A 18 17.85 -12.12 3.51
N PHE A 19 16.81 -12.81 3.96
CA PHE A 19 15.84 -13.41 3.05
C PHE A 19 15.12 -12.36 2.20
N ILE A 20 14.65 -11.27 2.82
CA ILE A 20 14.03 -10.15 2.09
C ILE A 20 15.02 -9.59 1.07
N LEU A 21 16.28 -9.38 1.46
CA LEU A 21 17.32 -8.86 0.58
C LEU A 21 17.53 -9.74 -0.66
N PHE A 22 17.75 -11.04 -0.46
CA PHE A 22 17.96 -11.97 -1.57
C PHE A 22 16.74 -12.12 -2.46
N ALA A 23 15.54 -12.18 -1.87
CA ALA A 23 14.29 -12.23 -2.62
C ALA A 23 14.10 -10.96 -3.48
N PHE A 24 14.38 -9.78 -2.91
CA PHE A 24 14.27 -8.51 -3.61
C PHE A 24 15.28 -8.41 -4.77
N ILE A 25 16.56 -8.72 -4.52
CA ILE A 25 17.60 -8.75 -5.56
C ILE A 25 17.21 -9.71 -6.68
N GLY A 26 16.80 -10.94 -6.34
CA GLY A 26 16.40 -11.94 -7.32
C GLY A 26 15.21 -11.48 -8.17
N SER A 27 14.17 -10.94 -7.53
CA SER A 27 12.98 -10.44 -8.23
C SER A 27 13.31 -9.29 -9.17
N GLU A 28 14.09 -8.30 -8.72
CA GLU A 28 14.45 -7.15 -9.55
C GLU A 28 15.40 -7.54 -10.70
N ALA A 29 16.33 -8.47 -10.46
CA ALA A 29 17.20 -9.00 -11.50
C ALA A 29 16.40 -9.75 -12.58
N THR A 30 15.48 -10.64 -12.17
CA THR A 30 14.60 -11.35 -13.11
C THR A 30 13.71 -10.38 -13.90
N THR A 31 13.18 -9.35 -13.24
CA THR A 31 12.39 -8.31 -13.93
C THR A 31 13.25 -7.61 -14.97
N ALA A 32 14.47 -7.19 -14.62
CA ALA A 32 15.40 -6.53 -15.55
C ALA A 32 15.69 -7.39 -16.78
N THR A 33 16.05 -8.66 -16.58
CA THR A 33 16.40 -9.57 -17.69
C THR A 33 15.20 -9.88 -18.57
N ASN A 34 14.01 -10.05 -17.98
CA ASN A 34 12.80 -10.33 -18.74
C ASN A 34 12.39 -9.12 -19.59
N THR A 35 12.44 -7.90 -19.04
CA THR A 35 12.12 -6.69 -19.79
C THR A 35 13.07 -6.48 -20.96
N VAL A 36 14.38 -6.70 -20.77
CA VAL A 36 15.38 -6.61 -21.85
C VAL A 36 15.17 -7.69 -22.90
N SER A 37 14.88 -8.94 -22.51
CA SER A 37 14.60 -10.03 -23.46
C SER A 37 13.37 -9.72 -24.30
N MET A 38 12.27 -9.32 -23.63
CA MET A 38 11.00 -8.96 -24.27
C MET A 38 11.20 -7.81 -25.26
N PHE A 39 11.91 -6.76 -24.88
CA PHE A 39 12.23 -5.65 -25.79
C PHE A 39 13.01 -6.15 -27.01
N ASN A 40 14.06 -6.95 -26.81
CA ASN A 40 14.91 -7.44 -27.89
C ASN A 40 14.15 -8.38 -28.84
N GLU A 41 13.25 -9.21 -28.32
CA GLU A 41 12.38 -10.10 -29.11
C GLU A 41 11.41 -9.30 -29.96
N ASN A 42 10.71 -8.33 -29.36
CA ASN A 42 9.78 -7.44 -30.07
C ASN A 42 10.52 -6.59 -31.12
N TYR A 43 11.68 -6.04 -30.77
CA TYR A 43 12.49 -5.24 -31.68
C TYR A 43 12.96 -6.04 -32.90
N LYS A 44 13.38 -7.30 -32.70
CA LYS A 44 13.71 -8.23 -33.80
C LYS A 44 12.48 -8.60 -34.63
N TYR A 45 11.33 -8.82 -33.99
CA TYR A 45 10.09 -9.14 -34.68
C TYR A 45 9.68 -8.03 -35.66
N TYR A 46 9.72 -6.77 -35.24
CA TYR A 46 9.42 -5.63 -36.12
C TYR A 46 10.41 -5.45 -37.28
N GLN A 47 11.61 -6.02 -37.18
CA GLN A 47 12.61 -6.07 -38.24
C GLN A 47 12.52 -7.33 -39.12
N SER A 48 11.69 -8.31 -38.75
CA SER A 48 11.61 -9.60 -39.42
C SER A 48 10.85 -9.52 -40.75
N GLU A 49 11.19 -10.42 -41.67
CA GLU A 49 10.45 -10.57 -42.93
C GLU A 49 8.97 -10.94 -42.72
N GLU A 50 8.65 -11.62 -41.62
CA GLU A 50 7.30 -12.05 -41.26
C GLU A 50 6.40 -10.84 -40.93
N PHE A 51 6.91 -9.91 -40.12
CA PHE A 51 6.22 -8.65 -39.87
C PHE A 51 6.08 -7.84 -41.17
N GLN A 52 7.13 -7.74 -41.99
CA GLN A 52 7.07 -7.00 -43.26
C GLN A 52 6.01 -7.56 -44.22
N LYS A 53 5.83 -8.89 -44.28
CA LYS A 53 4.77 -9.53 -45.09
C LYS A 53 3.38 -9.18 -44.56
N THR A 54 3.19 -9.21 -43.25
CA THR A 54 1.91 -8.92 -42.59
C THR A 54 1.56 -7.44 -42.71
N ASN A 55 2.52 -6.56 -42.49
CA ASN A 55 2.38 -5.10 -42.52
C ASN A 55 2.22 -4.50 -43.93
N ASN A 56 2.24 -5.33 -44.98
CA ASN A 56 1.96 -4.93 -46.36
C ASN A 56 0.52 -5.20 -46.82
N THR A 57 -0.33 -5.73 -45.93
CA THR A 57 -1.78 -5.81 -46.14
C THR A 57 -2.48 -4.57 -45.58
N ASP A 58 -3.77 -4.36 -45.87
CA ASP A 58 -4.55 -3.09 -45.75
C ASP A 58 -4.50 -2.31 -44.42
N GLN A 59 -3.81 -2.80 -43.38
CA GLN A 59 -3.55 -2.12 -42.11
C GLN A 59 -2.05 -2.01 -41.84
N LYS A 60 -1.39 -1.10 -42.55
CA LYS A 60 0.04 -0.85 -42.38
C LYS A 60 0.29 0.02 -41.15
N MET A 61 0.92 -0.55 -40.12
CA MET A 61 1.42 0.20 -38.98
C MET A 61 2.47 1.22 -39.44
N THR A 62 2.27 2.45 -39.02
CA THR A 62 3.21 3.55 -39.17
C THR A 62 4.43 3.37 -38.27
N GLY A 63 5.56 4.00 -38.60
CA GLY A 63 6.75 3.98 -37.75
C GLY A 63 6.52 4.54 -36.34
N ASN A 64 5.55 5.45 -36.18
CA ASN A 64 5.16 5.98 -34.87
C ASN A 64 4.37 4.95 -34.05
N GLU A 65 3.50 4.15 -34.67
CA GLU A 65 2.78 3.09 -33.98
C GLU A 65 3.74 1.98 -33.53
N ILE A 66 4.70 1.59 -34.38
CA ILE A 66 5.76 0.63 -34.01
C ILE A 66 6.64 1.19 -32.88
N LYS A 67 6.99 2.47 -32.94
CA LYS A 67 7.76 3.12 -31.86
C LYS A 67 6.98 3.10 -30.54
N ASN A 68 5.70 3.44 -30.57
CA ASN A 68 4.87 3.47 -29.37
C ASN A 68 4.69 2.07 -28.77
N ASP A 69 4.56 1.04 -29.60
CA ASP A 69 4.46 -0.34 -29.14
C ASP A 69 5.78 -0.87 -28.52
N LEU A 70 6.92 -0.45 -29.07
CA LEU A 70 8.24 -0.75 -28.51
C LEU A 70 8.61 0.09 -27.28
N SER A 71 7.90 1.18 -27.02
CA SER A 71 8.24 2.10 -25.93
C SER A 71 7.84 1.50 -24.59
N LEU A 72 8.83 1.37 -23.72
CA LEU A 72 8.63 0.91 -22.35
C LEU A 72 8.12 2.05 -21.48
N THR A 73 7.17 1.71 -20.64
CA THR A 73 6.61 2.59 -19.62
C THR A 73 7.08 2.14 -18.24
N PRO A 74 6.97 2.99 -17.21
CA PRO A 74 7.27 2.57 -15.84
C PRO A 74 6.48 1.32 -15.37
N TYR A 75 5.32 1.03 -15.98
CA TYR A 75 4.51 -0.16 -15.70
C TYR A 75 5.22 -1.46 -16.09
N ASP A 76 6.00 -1.45 -17.17
CA ASP A 76 6.72 -2.62 -17.66
C ASP A 76 7.85 -3.06 -16.71
N PHE A 77 8.07 -2.29 -15.64
CA PHE A 77 9.02 -2.56 -14.56
C PHE A 77 8.36 -2.90 -13.21
N GLU A 78 7.05 -3.13 -13.16
CA GLU A 78 6.33 -3.45 -11.91
C GLU A 78 6.81 -4.75 -11.26
N GLY A 79 7.12 -5.77 -12.05
CA GLY A 79 7.63 -7.05 -11.56
C GLY A 79 6.76 -7.64 -10.45
N ASN A 80 7.39 -8.07 -9.34
CA ASN A 80 6.69 -8.59 -8.16
C ASN A 80 6.54 -7.57 -7.02
N LEU A 81 6.59 -6.27 -7.30
CA LEU A 81 6.58 -5.24 -6.25
C LEU A 81 5.33 -5.31 -5.37
N VAL A 82 4.17 -5.72 -5.91
CA VAL A 82 2.93 -5.99 -5.15
C VAL A 82 3.16 -7.02 -4.04
N LEU A 83 3.90 -8.10 -4.30
CA LEU A 83 4.21 -9.12 -3.30
C LEU A 83 5.06 -8.54 -2.17
N PHE A 84 5.99 -7.63 -2.49
CA PHE A 84 6.84 -7.01 -1.48
C PHE A 84 6.09 -6.09 -0.53
N PHE A 85 4.92 -5.56 -0.89
CA PHE A 85 4.04 -4.89 0.09
C PHE A 85 3.69 -5.82 1.24
N TYR A 86 3.30 -7.06 0.94
CA TYR A 86 2.96 -8.06 1.95
C TYR A 86 4.18 -8.51 2.74
N VAL A 87 5.37 -8.53 2.12
CA VAL A 87 6.63 -8.80 2.82
C VAL A 87 6.92 -7.72 3.87
N PHE A 88 6.81 -6.44 3.51
CA PHE A 88 7.01 -5.34 4.46
C PHE A 88 5.91 -5.25 5.52
N LEU A 89 4.67 -5.61 5.17
CA LEU A 89 3.58 -5.80 6.14
C LEU A 89 3.93 -6.91 7.14
N PHE A 90 4.37 -8.07 6.65
CA PHE A 90 4.76 -9.18 7.50
C PHE A 90 5.94 -8.81 8.39
N LEU A 91 6.93 -8.07 7.86
CA LEU A 91 8.05 -7.57 8.65
C LEU A 91 7.58 -6.69 9.81
N GLY A 92 6.63 -5.78 9.58
CA GLY A 92 6.06 -4.93 10.63
C GLY A 92 5.30 -5.72 11.69
N LEU A 93 4.49 -6.71 11.29
CA LEU A 93 3.81 -7.62 12.22
C LEU A 93 4.83 -8.47 13.00
N LYS A 94 5.86 -8.97 12.32
CA LYS A 94 6.91 -9.80 12.91
C LYS A 94 7.60 -9.08 14.07
N LEU A 95 7.94 -7.80 13.89
CA LEU A 95 8.63 -6.98 14.91
C LEU A 95 7.72 -6.51 16.04
N THR A 96 6.42 -6.81 15.97
CA THR A 96 5.42 -6.39 16.94
C THR A 96 4.66 -7.59 17.51
N VAL A 97 3.57 -8.01 16.87
CA VAL A 97 2.65 -9.01 17.42
C VAL A 97 3.28 -10.40 17.56
N PHE A 98 4.16 -10.80 16.64
CA PHE A 98 4.82 -12.11 16.74
C PHE A 98 5.84 -12.15 17.89
N GLU A 99 6.57 -11.07 18.12
CA GLU A 99 7.50 -10.96 19.26
C GLU A 99 6.77 -10.95 20.60
N LYS A 100 5.61 -10.29 20.67
CA LYS A 100 4.74 -10.33 21.85
C LYS A 100 4.26 -11.73 22.14
N ASN A 101 3.80 -12.46 21.12
CA ASN A 101 3.32 -13.83 21.28
C ASN A 101 4.43 -14.78 21.74
N LYS A 102 5.68 -14.55 21.32
CA LYS A 102 6.86 -15.28 21.78
C LYS A 102 7.41 -14.78 23.13
N GLN A 103 6.71 -13.86 23.79
CA GLN A 103 7.11 -13.21 25.04
C GLN A 103 8.46 -12.47 24.98
N MET A 104 8.99 -12.18 23.80
CA MET A 104 10.28 -11.51 23.64
C MET A 104 10.23 -10.04 24.08
N ASP A 105 9.05 -9.42 24.01
CA ASP A 105 8.82 -8.08 24.54
C ASP A 105 8.95 -8.01 26.07
N TYR A 106 8.63 -9.09 26.81
CA TYR A 106 8.82 -9.13 28.26
C TYR A 106 10.30 -9.03 28.63
N PHE A 107 11.14 -9.79 27.94
CA PHE A 107 12.60 -9.69 28.09
C PHE A 107 13.10 -8.30 27.71
N THR A 108 12.64 -7.76 26.58
CA THR A 108 13.11 -6.48 26.04
C THR A 108 12.72 -5.30 26.93
N PHE A 109 11.53 -5.34 27.54
CA PHE A 109 11.10 -4.32 28.50
C PHE A 109 11.75 -4.45 29.88
N GLY A 110 12.36 -5.60 30.20
CA GLY A 110 13.18 -5.77 31.40
C GLY A 110 14.61 -5.24 31.26
N LEU A 111 15.05 -4.89 30.04
CA LEU A 111 16.37 -4.29 29.82
C LEU A 111 16.42 -2.83 30.32
N PRO A 112 17.61 -2.31 30.66
CA PRO A 112 17.79 -0.92 31.15
C PRO A 112 17.71 0.12 30.01
N TYR A 113 16.77 -0.05 29.09
CA TYR A 113 16.51 0.84 27.97
C TYR A 113 15.12 1.44 28.06
N SER A 114 14.99 2.72 27.70
CA SER A 114 13.67 3.35 27.64
C SER A 114 12.81 2.74 26.51
N LYS A 115 11.49 2.71 26.69
CA LYS A 115 10.55 2.30 25.62
C LYS A 115 10.79 3.04 24.30
N LYS A 116 11.21 4.31 24.37
CA LYS A 116 11.57 5.14 23.19
C LYS A 116 12.76 4.57 22.46
N GLN A 117 13.83 4.24 23.18
CA GLN A 117 15.01 3.62 22.57
C GLN A 117 14.62 2.29 21.93
N ILE A 118 13.87 1.43 22.63
CA ILE A 118 13.43 0.13 22.11
C ILE A 118 12.64 0.30 20.80
N PHE A 119 11.66 1.21 20.78
CA PHE A 119 10.88 1.47 19.57
C PHE A 119 11.76 1.86 18.37
N TRP A 120 12.64 2.86 18.52
CA TRP A 120 13.48 3.31 17.42
C TRP A 120 14.50 2.28 16.97
N HIS A 121 15.02 1.45 17.89
CA HIS A 121 15.94 0.38 17.54
C HIS A 121 15.26 -0.72 16.71
N LYS A 122 13.99 -1.04 17.00
CA LYS A 122 13.19 -1.94 16.16
C LYS A 122 12.93 -1.38 14.76
N MET A 123 12.78 -0.06 14.63
CA MET A 123 12.51 0.59 13.34
C MET A 123 13.76 0.81 12.49
N LEU A 124 14.94 0.95 13.09
CA LEU A 124 16.15 1.41 12.39
C LEU A 124 16.56 0.54 11.20
N ILE A 125 16.63 -0.78 11.39
CA ILE A 125 17.06 -1.71 10.32
C ILE A 125 16.01 -1.76 9.19
N PRO A 126 14.69 -1.93 9.45
CA PRO A 126 13.68 -1.81 8.40
C PRO A 126 13.69 -0.48 7.65
N LEU A 127 13.90 0.65 8.34
CA LEU A 127 13.97 1.96 7.69
C LEU A 127 15.19 2.06 6.76
N LEU A 128 16.35 1.55 7.19
CA LEU A 128 17.54 1.48 6.36
C LEU A 128 17.31 0.60 5.13
N LEU A 129 16.62 -0.54 5.31
CA LEU A 129 16.25 -1.42 4.22
C LEU A 129 15.34 -0.71 3.19
N ILE A 130 14.31 0.00 3.65
CA ILE A 130 13.30 0.65 2.80
C ILE A 130 13.84 1.91 2.10
N PHE A 131 14.67 2.71 2.77
CA PHE A 131 15.12 4.01 2.25
C PHE A 131 16.48 3.99 1.55
N ILE A 132 17.30 2.97 1.79
CA ILE A 132 18.65 2.92 1.22
C ILE A 132 18.78 1.69 0.31
N ILE A 133 18.57 0.51 0.89
CA ILE A 133 18.87 -0.75 0.18
C ILE A 133 17.88 -0.99 -0.97
N VAL A 134 16.58 -0.90 -0.71
CA VAL A 134 15.54 -1.13 -1.74
C VAL A 134 15.68 -0.15 -2.91
N PRO A 135 15.75 1.17 -2.70
CA PRO A 135 16.01 2.13 -3.78
C PRO A 135 17.24 1.81 -4.60
N LEU A 136 18.33 1.40 -3.94
CA LEU A 136 19.57 1.07 -4.62
C LEU A 136 19.41 -0.16 -5.52
N ILE A 137 18.68 -1.20 -5.08
CA ILE A 137 18.41 -2.37 -5.91
C ILE A 137 17.53 -2.00 -7.12
N ILE A 138 16.46 -1.23 -6.92
CA ILE A 138 15.59 -0.79 -8.03
C ILE A 138 16.38 0.11 -8.99
N PHE A 139 17.25 0.97 -8.47
CA PHE A 139 18.15 1.78 -9.28
C PHE A 139 19.11 0.91 -10.13
N CYS A 140 19.71 -0.12 -9.55
CA CYS A 140 20.55 -1.07 -10.29
C CYS A 140 19.79 -1.78 -11.42
N ARG A 141 18.51 -2.11 -11.22
CA ARG A 141 17.64 -2.64 -12.29
C ARG A 141 17.51 -1.64 -13.43
N PHE A 142 17.12 -0.39 -13.14
CA PHE A 142 16.99 0.63 -14.16
C PHE A 142 18.31 0.84 -14.90
N TRP A 143 19.42 0.95 -14.15
CA TRP A 143 20.75 1.08 -14.72
C TRP A 143 21.06 -0.05 -15.72
N TYR A 144 20.75 -1.31 -15.39
CA TYR A 144 20.93 -2.43 -16.31
C TYR A 144 20.08 -2.30 -17.58
N ILE A 145 18.80 -1.94 -17.44
CA ILE A 145 17.89 -1.78 -18.60
C ILE A 145 18.36 -0.66 -19.53
N TYR A 146 18.74 0.50 -18.97
CA TYR A 146 19.20 1.66 -19.75
C TYR A 146 20.51 1.41 -20.50
N GLN A 147 21.32 0.43 -20.07
CA GLN A 147 22.51 0.01 -20.81
C GLN A 147 22.21 -0.87 -22.02
N GLN A 148 21.04 -1.52 -22.06
CA GLN A 148 20.70 -2.55 -23.06
C GLN A 148 19.65 -2.07 -24.07
N VAL A 149 18.77 -1.15 -23.66
CA VAL A 149 17.67 -0.64 -24.48
C VAL A 149 17.98 0.78 -24.95
N PRO A 150 17.75 1.15 -26.23
CA PRO A 150 17.96 2.51 -26.71
C PRO A 150 17.07 3.52 -25.98
N GLU A 151 17.63 4.67 -25.59
CA GLU A 151 16.96 5.73 -24.83
C GLU A 151 15.64 6.21 -25.46
N LEU A 152 15.52 6.13 -26.79
CA LEU A 152 14.31 6.49 -27.53
C LEU A 152 13.05 5.73 -27.09
N TYR A 153 13.22 4.52 -26.55
CA TYR A 153 12.15 3.62 -26.12
C TYR A 153 12.03 3.52 -24.60
N LEU A 154 12.79 4.31 -23.85
CA LEU A 154 12.80 4.27 -22.39
C LEU A 154 12.05 5.48 -21.81
N PRO A 155 11.50 5.36 -20.60
CA PRO A 155 10.97 6.51 -19.89
C PRO A 155 12.10 7.47 -19.51
N SER A 156 11.74 8.68 -19.11
CA SER A 156 12.73 9.64 -18.62
C SER A 156 13.37 9.14 -17.32
N VAL A 157 14.60 9.61 -17.05
CA VAL A 157 15.29 9.32 -15.79
C VAL A 157 14.50 9.85 -14.59
N ASP A 158 13.83 11.00 -14.77
CA ASP A 158 12.99 11.62 -13.74
C ASP A 158 11.79 10.73 -13.39
N ASP A 159 11.11 10.17 -14.40
CA ASP A 159 9.99 9.24 -14.18
C ASP A 159 10.45 7.97 -13.45
N SER A 160 11.64 7.45 -13.81
CA SER A 160 12.24 6.30 -13.13
C SER A 160 12.60 6.62 -11.67
N PHE A 161 13.07 7.83 -11.37
CA PHE A 161 13.34 8.26 -9.99
C PHE A 161 12.06 8.40 -9.17
N ILE A 162 11.03 9.04 -9.74
CA ILE A 162 9.71 9.18 -9.10
C ILE A 162 9.10 7.80 -8.83
N TYR A 163 9.28 6.85 -9.76
CA TYR A 163 8.88 5.46 -9.58
C TYR A 163 9.55 4.83 -8.34
N ILE A 164 10.88 4.95 -8.21
CA ILE A 164 11.62 4.42 -7.04
C ILE A 164 11.08 5.02 -5.74
N CYS A 165 10.90 6.35 -5.69
CA CYS A 165 10.38 7.03 -4.52
C CYS A 165 8.96 6.56 -4.15
N SER A 166 8.11 6.33 -5.16
CA SER A 166 6.74 5.87 -4.97
C SER A 166 6.69 4.52 -4.26
N PHE A 167 7.44 3.53 -4.77
CA PHE A 167 7.47 2.19 -4.20
C PHE A 167 8.09 2.17 -2.80
N SER A 168 9.14 2.95 -2.56
CA SER A 168 9.71 3.08 -1.21
C SER A 168 8.74 3.67 -0.20
N LEU A 169 7.98 4.71 -0.57
CA LEU A 169 6.94 5.28 0.31
C LEU A 169 5.80 4.30 0.56
N LEU A 170 5.45 3.53 -0.45
CA LEU A 170 4.42 2.50 -0.38
C LEU A 170 4.83 1.33 0.53
N PHE A 171 6.08 0.87 0.44
CA PHE A 171 6.65 -0.10 1.38
C PHE A 171 6.75 0.45 2.80
N LEU A 172 7.12 1.72 2.96
CA LEU A 172 7.11 2.41 4.25
C LEU A 172 5.70 2.46 4.84
N PHE A 173 4.69 2.82 4.05
CA PHE A 173 3.31 2.84 4.52
C PHE A 173 2.86 1.46 4.97
N SER A 174 3.09 0.42 4.15
CA SER A 174 2.76 -0.97 4.49
C SER A 174 3.43 -1.43 5.80
N PHE A 175 4.72 -1.14 5.94
CA PHE A 175 5.49 -1.45 7.15
C PHE A 175 4.94 -0.71 8.37
N THR A 176 4.79 0.60 8.29
CA THR A 176 4.36 1.44 9.43
C THR A 176 2.93 1.14 9.87
N LEU A 177 2.03 0.87 8.93
CA LEU A 177 0.68 0.37 9.18
C LEU A 177 0.73 -0.96 9.96
N ALA A 178 1.53 -1.91 9.51
CA ALA A 178 1.65 -3.21 10.16
C ALA A 178 2.21 -3.10 11.59
N VAL A 179 3.22 -2.24 11.80
CA VAL A 179 3.74 -1.97 13.16
C VAL A 179 2.66 -1.31 14.03
N ALA A 180 1.88 -0.36 13.48
CA ALA A 180 0.78 0.26 14.21
C ALA A 180 -0.28 -0.76 14.63
N VAL A 181 -0.73 -1.60 13.69
CA VAL A 181 -1.71 -2.66 13.94
C VAL A 181 -1.17 -3.66 14.97
N GLY A 182 0.05 -4.16 14.81
CA GLY A 182 0.65 -5.10 15.75
C GLY A 182 0.97 -4.50 17.12
N ASN A 183 0.99 -3.17 17.25
CA ASN A 183 1.05 -2.46 18.52
C ASN A 183 -0.30 -2.19 19.18
N LEU A 184 -1.37 -2.09 18.40
CA LEU A 184 -2.74 -1.91 18.88
C LEU A 184 -3.41 -3.23 19.23
N VAL A 185 -3.17 -4.28 18.45
CA VAL A 185 -3.87 -5.57 18.51
C VAL A 185 -3.01 -6.60 19.24
N GLY A 186 -3.61 -7.30 20.20
CA GLY A 186 -2.89 -8.25 21.06
C GLY A 186 -2.86 -9.69 20.55
N GLU A 187 -3.63 -10.01 19.51
CA GLU A 187 -3.76 -11.36 18.94
C GLU A 187 -3.22 -11.41 17.50
N ILE A 188 -2.37 -12.40 17.19
CA ILE A 188 -1.69 -12.51 15.89
C ILE A 188 -2.70 -12.59 14.73
N ILE A 189 -3.68 -13.49 14.81
CA ILE A 189 -4.62 -13.74 13.70
C ILE A 189 -5.41 -12.47 13.40
N THR A 190 -5.94 -11.83 14.45
CA THR A 190 -6.67 -10.57 14.36
C THR A 190 -5.80 -9.45 13.79
N ALA A 191 -4.55 -9.32 14.23
CA ALA A 191 -3.61 -8.34 13.72
C ALA A 191 -3.31 -8.57 12.23
N GLY A 192 -3.15 -9.84 11.82
CA GLY A 192 -2.95 -10.23 10.43
C GLY A 192 -4.15 -9.86 9.55
N ILE A 193 -5.37 -10.22 9.96
CA ILE A 193 -6.60 -9.89 9.22
C ILE A 193 -6.77 -8.38 9.09
N ILE A 194 -6.57 -7.62 10.18
CA ILE A 194 -6.70 -6.16 10.16
C ILE A 194 -5.63 -5.53 9.27
N ALA A 195 -4.37 -5.96 9.36
CA ALA A 195 -3.29 -5.40 8.56
C ALA A 195 -3.51 -5.68 7.06
N ILE A 196 -3.78 -6.93 6.69
CA ILE A 196 -4.05 -7.32 5.30
C ILE A 196 -5.29 -6.60 4.77
N GLY A 197 -6.39 -6.63 5.53
CA GLY A 197 -7.63 -5.93 5.16
C GLY A 197 -7.43 -4.43 4.99
N SER A 198 -6.61 -3.80 5.84
CA SER A 198 -6.30 -2.37 5.74
C SER A 198 -5.45 -2.05 4.50
N VAL A 199 -4.47 -2.88 4.16
CA VAL A 199 -3.66 -2.70 2.93
C VAL A 199 -4.51 -2.92 1.69
N VAL A 200 -5.26 -4.02 1.61
CA VAL A 200 -6.14 -4.31 0.46
C VAL A 200 -7.18 -3.21 0.28
N SER A 201 -7.82 -2.79 1.38
CA SER A 201 -8.78 -1.69 1.35
C SER A 201 -8.11 -0.38 0.93
N PHE A 202 -6.90 -0.09 1.41
CA PHE A 202 -6.15 1.10 0.98
C PHE A 202 -5.77 1.06 -0.50
N LEU A 203 -5.34 -0.08 -1.05
CA LEU A 203 -4.91 -0.20 -2.44
C LEU A 203 -6.08 -0.21 -3.43
N TYR A 204 -7.20 -0.82 -3.08
CA TYR A 204 -8.25 -1.16 -4.07
C TYR A 204 -9.65 -0.60 -3.77
N MET A 205 -9.92 -0.10 -2.56
CA MET A 205 -11.29 0.29 -2.19
C MET A 205 -11.41 1.74 -1.72
N PHE A 206 -10.66 2.12 -0.68
CA PHE A 206 -10.86 3.35 0.08
C PHE A 206 -10.66 4.62 -0.75
N PRO A 207 -9.50 4.80 -1.42
CA PRO A 207 -9.35 5.68 -2.55
C PRO A 207 -10.56 5.94 -3.47
N GLY A 208 -10.96 4.93 -4.23
CA GLY A 208 -12.03 5.01 -5.21
C GLY A 208 -13.36 5.34 -4.57
N ALA A 209 -13.63 4.73 -3.42
CA ALA A 209 -14.85 4.98 -2.66
C ALA A 209 -14.96 6.44 -2.21
N ILE A 210 -13.87 7.03 -1.70
CA ILE A 210 -13.84 8.44 -1.32
C ILE A 210 -14.11 9.32 -2.52
N THR A 211 -13.40 9.10 -3.62
CA THR A 211 -13.55 9.94 -4.81
C THR A 211 -14.94 9.84 -5.40
N ASN A 212 -15.48 8.63 -5.52
CA ASN A 212 -16.83 8.42 -6.04
C ASN A 212 -17.87 9.16 -5.17
N LEU A 213 -17.72 9.13 -3.84
CA LEU A 213 -18.58 9.90 -2.94
C LEU A 213 -18.39 11.41 -3.11
N ILE A 214 -17.14 11.91 -3.14
CA ILE A 214 -16.86 13.35 -3.26
C ILE A 214 -17.40 13.89 -4.59
N VAL A 215 -17.07 13.24 -5.71
CA VAL A 215 -17.50 13.65 -7.05
C VAL A 215 -19.01 13.53 -7.16
N GLY A 216 -19.59 12.42 -6.70
CA GLY A 216 -21.04 12.22 -6.71
C GLY A 216 -21.80 13.30 -5.94
N PHE A 217 -21.40 13.59 -4.69
CA PHE A 217 -22.05 14.66 -3.93
C PHE A 217 -21.85 16.04 -4.56
N LYS A 218 -20.64 16.35 -5.07
CA LYS A 218 -20.39 17.62 -5.77
C LYS A 218 -21.28 17.76 -7.01
N ALA A 219 -21.38 16.71 -7.83
CA ALA A 219 -22.20 16.71 -9.04
C ALA A 219 -23.69 16.92 -8.72
N TYR A 220 -24.18 16.27 -7.67
CA TYR A 220 -25.53 16.48 -7.16
C TYR A 220 -25.79 17.93 -6.76
N PHE A 221 -24.92 18.53 -5.92
CA PHE A 221 -25.12 19.90 -5.46
C PHE A 221 -24.95 20.95 -6.57
N ALA A 222 -24.14 20.65 -7.60
CA ALA A 222 -23.97 21.52 -8.75
C ALA A 222 -25.07 21.34 -9.82
N GLY A 223 -25.92 20.32 -9.71
CA GLY A 223 -26.93 19.99 -10.71
C GLY A 223 -26.31 19.55 -12.06
N LYS A 224 -25.11 18.97 -12.02
CA LYS A 224 -24.36 18.54 -13.21
C LYS A 224 -24.24 17.01 -13.28
N THR A 225 -23.91 16.50 -14.45
CA THR A 225 -23.55 15.09 -14.63
C THR A 225 -22.20 14.80 -13.97
N LEU A 226 -21.87 13.52 -13.73
CA LEU A 226 -20.54 13.18 -13.25
C LEU A 226 -19.49 13.44 -14.33
N SER A 227 -19.78 13.22 -15.62
CA SER A 227 -18.83 13.52 -16.70
C SER A 227 -18.39 14.98 -16.71
N ASP A 228 -19.33 15.91 -16.46
CA ASP A 228 -19.04 17.35 -16.44
C ASP A 228 -18.26 17.81 -15.21
N MET A 229 -18.36 17.08 -14.11
CA MET A 229 -17.76 17.44 -12.82
C MET A 229 -16.46 16.71 -12.53
N ASP A 230 -16.33 15.50 -13.05
CA ASP A 230 -15.10 14.74 -13.04
C ASP A 230 -14.14 15.27 -14.10
N GLY A 231 -14.63 15.74 -15.26
CA GLY A 231 -13.79 16.37 -16.29
C GLY A 231 -12.69 15.47 -16.85
N GLY A 232 -12.86 14.15 -16.75
CA GLY A 232 -11.82 13.16 -17.06
C GLY A 232 -10.74 13.03 -15.98
N ALA A 233 -10.95 13.58 -14.77
CA ALA A 233 -10.12 13.33 -13.61
C ALA A 233 -10.28 11.87 -13.18
N VAL A 234 -9.54 10.99 -13.87
CA VAL A 234 -9.28 9.60 -13.51
C VAL A 234 -9.40 9.47 -12.01
N MET A 235 -10.52 8.88 -11.59
CA MET A 235 -10.96 8.72 -10.22
C MET A 235 -9.77 8.84 -9.27
N LEU A 236 -9.60 10.03 -8.66
CA LEU A 236 -8.60 10.31 -7.64
C LEU A 236 -8.41 9.03 -6.80
N PHE A 237 -7.20 8.49 -6.82
CA PHE A 237 -6.79 7.31 -6.06
C PHE A 237 -7.27 5.91 -6.52
N ASN A 238 -8.17 5.74 -7.50
CA ASN A 238 -8.86 4.44 -7.76
C ASN A 238 -7.94 3.25 -8.07
N ALA A 239 -6.70 3.54 -8.43
CA ALA A 239 -5.59 2.73 -7.99
C ALA A 239 -4.46 3.71 -7.76
N LEU A 240 -3.96 3.88 -6.55
CA LEU A 240 -2.65 4.48 -6.36
C LEU A 240 -1.66 3.30 -6.42
N PRO A 241 -0.79 3.23 -7.45
CA PRO A 241 -0.24 4.37 -8.18
C PRO A 241 -0.57 4.35 -9.69
N THR A 242 -1.81 4.19 -10.14
CA THR A 242 -2.17 4.28 -11.57
C THR A 242 -1.91 5.64 -12.23
N PRO A 243 -1.98 6.81 -11.56
CA PRO A 243 -1.52 8.05 -12.18
C PRO A 243 0.00 8.05 -12.43
N ILE A 244 0.77 7.47 -11.50
CA ILE A 244 2.23 7.28 -11.63
C ILE A 244 2.56 6.21 -12.71
N LEU A 245 1.71 5.19 -12.88
CA LEU A 245 1.87 4.14 -13.90
C LEU A 245 1.34 4.57 -15.29
N ARG A 246 0.53 5.62 -15.38
CA ARG A 246 0.03 6.22 -16.63
C ARG A 246 0.83 7.46 -17.08
N GLY A 247 1.97 7.74 -16.45
CA GLY A 247 2.86 8.85 -16.83
C GLY A 247 2.39 10.24 -16.41
N THR A 248 1.42 10.36 -15.50
CA THR A 248 0.98 11.65 -14.94
C THR A 248 1.30 11.70 -13.45
N THR A 249 2.39 12.37 -13.09
CA THR A 249 2.87 12.44 -11.72
C THR A 249 2.05 13.43 -10.88
N VAL A 250 1.19 12.91 -10.00
CA VAL A 250 0.40 13.73 -9.09
C VAL A 250 1.15 13.87 -7.76
N LEU A 251 1.96 14.91 -7.62
CA LEU A 251 2.81 15.15 -6.43
C LEU A 251 2.05 15.11 -5.09
N TRP A 252 0.76 15.45 -5.09
CA TRP A 252 -0.07 15.42 -3.87
C TRP A 252 -0.21 14.01 -3.27
N GLU A 253 -0.12 12.96 -4.09
CA GLU A 253 -0.20 11.57 -3.64
C GLU A 253 0.97 11.20 -2.71
N PHE A 254 2.17 11.70 -3.00
CA PHE A 254 3.36 11.53 -2.16
C PHE A 254 3.16 12.16 -0.79
N VAL A 255 2.61 13.38 -0.76
CA VAL A 255 2.33 14.10 0.49
C VAL A 255 1.36 13.30 1.36
N VAL A 256 0.29 12.77 0.75
CA VAL A 256 -0.69 11.94 1.46
C VAL A 256 -0.04 10.67 2.02
N LEU A 257 0.75 9.93 1.24
CA LEU A 257 1.43 8.71 1.71
C LEU A 257 2.43 8.98 2.84
N ILE A 258 3.20 10.06 2.75
CA ILE A 258 4.12 10.50 3.81
C ILE A 258 3.33 10.80 5.09
N MET A 259 2.27 11.59 4.99
CA MET A 259 1.41 11.96 6.12
C MET A 259 0.79 10.72 6.77
N LEU A 260 0.25 9.79 5.98
CA LEU A 260 -0.31 8.53 6.47
C LEU A 260 0.74 7.68 7.20
N SER A 261 1.95 7.56 6.63
CA SER A 261 3.05 6.80 7.25
C SER A 261 3.47 7.42 8.60
N ILE A 262 3.56 8.76 8.67
CA ILE A 262 3.85 9.49 9.91
C ILE A 262 2.75 9.25 10.95
N VAL A 263 1.48 9.35 10.56
CA VAL A 263 0.34 9.09 11.44
C VAL A 263 0.38 7.65 11.99
N MET A 264 0.67 6.66 11.14
CA MET A 264 0.81 5.26 11.59
C MET A 264 1.98 5.09 12.56
N LEU A 265 3.12 5.74 12.33
CA LEU A 265 4.24 5.75 13.28
C LEU A 265 3.86 6.36 14.63
N ILE A 266 3.13 7.49 14.63
CA ILE A 266 2.67 8.16 15.86
C ILE A 266 1.71 7.24 16.63
N ILE A 267 0.73 6.65 15.93
CA ILE A 267 -0.22 5.70 16.52
C ILE A 267 0.53 4.51 17.13
N SER A 268 1.48 3.95 16.37
CA SER A 268 2.30 2.82 16.80
C SER A 268 3.11 3.13 18.06
N TRP A 269 3.77 4.28 18.09
CA TRP A 269 4.54 4.76 19.24
C TRP A 269 3.65 4.93 20.48
N TYR A 270 2.51 5.59 20.32
CA TYR A 270 1.57 5.83 21.42
C TYR A 270 0.95 4.52 21.93
N ALA A 271 0.64 3.59 21.03
CA ALA A 271 0.15 2.26 21.35
C ALA A 271 1.19 1.45 22.14
N MET A 272 2.45 1.41 21.71
CA MET A 272 3.53 0.72 22.43
C MET A 272 3.82 1.35 23.80
N LYS A 273 3.78 2.68 23.90
CA LYS A 273 3.98 3.39 25.17
C LYS A 273 2.94 2.98 26.21
N THR A 274 1.68 2.89 25.78
CA THR A 274 0.51 2.68 26.64
C THR A 274 0.06 1.21 26.75
N ALA A 275 0.68 0.31 25.99
CA ALA A 275 0.45 -1.12 26.05
C ALA A 275 0.78 -1.67 27.45
N SER A 276 -0.18 -2.38 28.03
CA SER A 276 0.04 -3.26 29.19
C SER A 276 0.23 -4.69 28.71
N LEU A 277 1.26 -5.35 29.23
CA LEU A 277 1.56 -6.75 28.94
C LEU A 277 0.45 -7.71 29.43
N GLU A 278 -0.37 -7.29 30.40
CA GLU A 278 -1.52 -8.05 30.91
C GLU A 278 -2.69 -8.15 29.91
N ASN A 279 -2.67 -7.30 28.88
CA ASN A 279 -3.68 -7.28 27.82
C ASN A 279 -3.24 -8.03 26.56
N ASN A 280 -2.10 -8.74 26.60
CA ASN A 280 -1.68 -9.63 25.53
C ASN A 280 -2.77 -10.69 25.27
N GLY A 281 -3.09 -10.95 23.99
CA GLY A 281 -4.18 -11.83 23.57
C GLY A 281 -5.59 -11.22 23.60
N ARG A 282 -5.75 -9.91 23.87
CA ARG A 282 -7.02 -9.20 23.65
C ARG A 282 -7.08 -8.61 22.25
N PHE A 283 -8.31 -8.40 21.74
CA PHE A 283 -8.56 -7.72 20.46
C PHE A 283 -7.86 -6.34 20.40
N LEU A 284 -7.91 -5.56 21.48
CA LEU A 284 -7.08 -4.36 21.66
C LEU A 284 -6.25 -4.46 22.94
N MET A 285 -4.97 -4.11 22.83
CA MET A 285 -4.02 -4.10 23.94
C MET A 285 -4.27 -2.98 24.96
N ASN A 286 -4.85 -1.87 24.52
CA ASN A 286 -5.17 -0.75 25.40
C ASN A 286 -6.63 -0.33 25.22
N ASN A 287 -7.37 -0.35 26.34
CA ASN A 287 -8.79 -0.02 26.39
C ASN A 287 -9.10 1.43 25.99
N LYS A 288 -8.15 2.36 26.13
CA LYS A 288 -8.32 3.77 25.75
C LYS A 288 -8.55 3.96 24.25
N PHE A 289 -8.07 3.03 23.41
CA PHE A 289 -8.28 3.10 21.96
C PHE A 289 -9.61 2.51 21.50
N ARG A 290 -10.40 1.88 22.37
CA ARG A 290 -11.65 1.24 21.96
C ARG A 290 -12.62 2.22 21.31
N LEU A 291 -12.90 3.34 21.96
CA LEU A 291 -13.83 4.34 21.44
C LEU A 291 -13.31 5.02 20.17
N PRO A 292 -12.04 5.50 20.11
CA PRO A 292 -11.48 6.04 18.86
C PRO A 292 -11.52 5.06 17.70
N ILE A 293 -11.12 3.79 17.91
CA ILE A 293 -11.11 2.77 16.84
C ILE A 293 -12.53 2.40 16.42
N LEU A 294 -13.49 2.37 17.36
CA LEU A 294 -14.90 2.17 17.02
C LEU A 294 -15.39 3.26 16.07
N ILE A 295 -15.17 4.54 16.41
CA ILE A 295 -15.64 5.66 15.60
C ILE A 295 -14.95 5.65 14.23
N ILE A 296 -13.62 5.64 14.22
CA ILE A 296 -12.82 5.72 12.99
C ILE A 296 -13.06 4.49 12.11
N GLY A 297 -13.04 3.28 12.68
CA GLY A 297 -13.24 2.03 11.95
C GLY A 297 -14.63 1.94 11.33
N SER A 298 -15.67 2.35 12.06
CA SER A 298 -17.05 2.31 11.53
C SER A 298 -17.25 3.32 10.40
N LEU A 299 -16.71 4.53 10.54
CA LEU A 299 -16.73 5.53 9.48
C LEU A 299 -15.94 5.06 8.25
N TYR A 300 -14.76 4.49 8.46
CA TYR A 300 -13.92 3.96 7.38
C TYR A 300 -14.65 2.89 6.57
N VAL A 301 -15.22 1.87 7.25
CA VAL A 301 -15.99 0.81 6.59
C VAL A 301 -17.21 1.36 5.86
N THR A 302 -17.88 2.35 6.45
CA THR A 302 -19.02 3.04 5.83
C THR A 302 -18.61 3.70 4.53
N ILE A 303 -17.52 4.46 4.52
CA ILE A 303 -16.98 5.12 3.32
C ILE A 303 -16.65 4.06 2.27
N CYS A 304 -15.85 3.05 2.61
CA CYS A 304 -15.43 2.01 1.67
C CYS A 304 -16.62 1.30 1.02
N LEU A 305 -17.55 0.77 1.82
CA LEU A 305 -18.67 -0.04 1.30
C LEU A 305 -19.76 0.80 0.63
N SER A 306 -20.01 2.02 1.10
CA SER A 306 -21.00 2.88 0.45
C SER A 306 -20.48 3.43 -0.87
N GLY A 307 -19.24 3.93 -0.89
CA GLY A 307 -18.64 4.60 -2.04
C GLY A 307 -18.17 3.63 -3.13
N HIS A 308 -17.55 2.51 -2.78
CA HIS A 308 -17.08 1.54 -3.79
C HIS A 308 -18.25 0.91 -4.54
N TYR A 309 -19.38 0.68 -3.85
CA TYR A 309 -20.60 0.11 -4.43
C TYR A 309 -21.68 1.16 -4.69
N ALA A 310 -21.31 2.42 -4.90
CA ALA A 310 -22.24 3.45 -5.37
C ALA A 310 -22.24 3.43 -6.90
N SER A 311 -23.35 2.98 -7.49
CA SER A 311 -23.56 3.00 -8.94
C SER A 311 -24.23 4.31 -9.34
N PHE A 312 -23.43 5.30 -9.71
CA PHE A 312 -23.95 6.48 -10.40
C PHE A 312 -23.78 6.32 -11.91
N ASP A 313 -24.81 6.69 -12.66
CA ASP A 313 -24.74 6.76 -14.12
C ASP A 313 -23.98 8.04 -14.50
N TYR A 314 -22.86 7.89 -15.21
CA TYR A 314 -21.92 8.98 -15.45
C TYR A 314 -22.50 10.11 -16.29
N GLU A 315 -23.44 9.76 -17.18
CA GLU A 315 -24.04 10.67 -18.16
C GLU A 315 -25.34 11.31 -17.64
N LYS A 316 -25.86 10.86 -16.49
CA LYS A 316 -27.11 11.35 -15.93
C LYS A 316 -26.88 12.22 -14.72
N ILE A 317 -27.76 13.21 -14.55
CA ILE A 317 -27.81 14.02 -13.33
C ILE A 317 -28.26 13.11 -12.18
N ILE A 318 -27.52 13.18 -11.07
CA ILE A 318 -27.85 12.43 -9.87
C ILE A 318 -29.17 12.97 -9.30
N THR A 319 -30.13 12.07 -9.11
CA THR A 319 -31.45 12.43 -8.57
C THR A 319 -31.42 12.49 -7.04
N THR A 320 -32.33 13.27 -6.45
CA THR A 320 -32.51 13.32 -4.99
C THR A 320 -32.81 11.93 -4.41
N GLY A 321 -33.56 11.09 -5.13
CA GLY A 321 -33.84 9.71 -4.73
C GLY A 321 -32.58 8.85 -4.57
N GLN A 322 -31.63 8.98 -5.49
CA GLN A 322 -30.34 8.27 -5.42
C GLN A 322 -29.51 8.74 -4.23
N VAL A 323 -29.48 10.04 -3.95
CA VAL A 323 -28.76 10.60 -2.79
C VAL A 323 -29.39 10.14 -1.48
N VAL A 324 -30.72 10.17 -1.37
CA VAL A 324 -31.44 9.70 -0.18
C VAL A 324 -31.19 8.21 0.03
N PHE A 325 -31.25 7.39 -1.01
CA PHE A 325 -30.95 5.97 -0.93
C PHE A 325 -29.51 5.70 -0.46
N LEU A 326 -28.52 6.40 -1.05
CA LEU A 326 -27.12 6.29 -0.62
C LEU A 326 -26.94 6.72 0.84
N THR A 327 -27.60 7.79 1.27
CA THR A 327 -27.54 8.27 2.66
C THR A 327 -28.10 7.23 3.64
N ILE A 328 -29.25 6.63 3.32
CA ILE A 328 -29.84 5.55 4.12
C ILE A 328 -28.90 4.34 4.16
N LYS A 329 -28.32 3.94 3.02
CA LYS A 329 -27.33 2.87 2.94
C LYS A 329 -26.12 3.16 3.83
N MET A 330 -25.59 4.38 3.81
CA MET A 330 -24.48 4.79 4.68
C MET A 330 -24.83 4.70 6.16
N ILE A 331 -26.01 5.16 6.57
CA ILE A 331 -26.48 5.07 7.97
C ILE A 331 -26.59 3.62 8.42
N LEU A 332 -27.16 2.74 7.58
CA LEU A 332 -27.28 1.31 7.89
C LEU A 332 -25.92 0.62 8.02
N ILE A 333 -25.00 0.87 7.08
CA ILE A 333 -23.63 0.32 7.15
C ILE A 333 -22.91 0.85 8.40
N LEU A 334 -23.08 2.12 8.75
CA LEU A 334 -22.49 2.70 9.95
C LEU A 334 -23.03 2.03 11.21
N ALA A 335 -24.35 1.81 11.31
CA ALA A 335 -24.96 1.14 12.45
C ALA A 335 -24.47 -0.31 12.59
N VAL A 336 -24.41 -1.07 11.50
CA VAL A 336 -23.92 -2.45 11.49
C VAL A 336 -22.44 -2.52 11.84
N SER A 337 -21.60 -1.69 11.22
CA SER A 337 -20.15 -1.66 11.49
C SER A 337 -19.86 -1.27 12.94
N ALA A 338 -20.53 -0.23 13.47
CA ALA A 338 -20.39 0.18 14.87
C ALA A 338 -20.80 -0.95 15.82
N THR A 339 -21.86 -1.69 15.51
CA THR A 339 -22.32 -2.83 16.31
C THR A 339 -21.29 -3.97 16.30
N ILE A 340 -20.75 -4.31 15.13
CA ILE A 340 -19.70 -5.34 14.99
C ILE A 340 -18.45 -4.93 15.79
N PHE A 341 -17.96 -3.71 15.58
CA PHE A 341 -16.80 -3.18 16.31
C PHE A 341 -17.03 -3.17 17.83
N TRP A 342 -18.23 -2.79 18.27
CA TRP A 342 -18.60 -2.84 19.68
C TRP A 342 -18.56 -4.27 20.24
N ILE A 343 -19.12 -5.25 19.53
CA ILE A 343 -19.09 -6.67 19.92
C ILE A 343 -17.63 -7.16 20.02
N LEU A 344 -16.82 -6.90 18.99
CA LEU A 344 -15.40 -7.31 18.95
C LEU A 344 -14.58 -6.70 20.09
N MET A 345 -14.83 -5.43 20.44
CA MET A 345 -14.03 -4.73 21.46
C MET A 345 -14.50 -4.97 22.90
N TYR A 346 -15.81 -5.19 23.11
CA TYR A 346 -16.40 -5.24 24.46
C TYR A 346 -16.93 -6.63 24.85
N LYS A 347 -17.33 -7.49 23.90
CA LYS A 347 -17.99 -8.78 24.16
C LYS A 347 -17.20 -10.01 23.71
N TRP A 348 -16.09 -9.84 22.98
CA TRP A 348 -15.28 -10.95 22.43
C TRP A 348 -14.77 -11.95 23.47
N LYS A 349 -14.35 -11.47 24.66
CA LYS A 349 -13.87 -12.35 25.73
C LYS A 349 -14.98 -13.22 26.36
N THR A 350 -16.22 -12.75 26.38
CA THR A 350 -17.38 -13.53 26.84
C THR A 350 -17.84 -14.53 25.78
N LEU A 351 -17.68 -14.18 24.50
CA LEU A 351 -18.09 -15.05 23.38
C LEU A 351 -17.15 -16.23 23.15
N ARG A 352 -15.84 -16.10 23.43
CA ARG A 352 -14.83 -17.18 23.23
C ARG A 352 -14.71 -18.16 24.41
N LYS A 353 -15.45 -17.93 25.51
CA LYS A 353 -15.48 -18.80 26.70
C LYS A 353 -16.57 -19.87 26.65
N HIS A 354 -17.41 -19.81 25.61
CA HIS A 354 -18.32 -20.86 25.18
C HIS A 354 -17.81 -21.38 23.83
#